data_AF-A0A9N7UHU8-F1
#
_entry.id   AF-A0A9N7UHU8-F1
#
_cell.length_a   1.000
_cell.length_b   1.000
_cell.length_c   1.000
_cell.angle_alpha   90.00
_cell.angle_beta   90.00
_cell.angle_gamma   90.00
#
_symmetry.space_group_name_H-M   'P 1'
#
loop_
_entity.id
_entity.type
_entity.pdbx_description
1 polymer ?
#
loop_
_entity_poly.entity_id
_entity_poly.type
_entity_poly.pdbx_seq_one_letter_code
_entity_poly.pdbx_strand_id
1 'polypeptide(L)'
;MAEIKVETSADSPAVLHSPHASTQPNNPLSRKLNKILETRLDNDKEMLEALKSLSVFFTENSLRTRRNLRGDIERRSLSINEEFARLFKEVKEELEGVHEDVQDMSTCCDEMTNRLKAAKDQTQDLIVKTNKLQGENHRLELRAQVAQAFLDKFQLSNEELSTLRGPRDAPITENFFKALSRVKHIHEDVKILLRTNQQTAGLEIMEQMAVLQETSYEQLYRWAQNECRGLTQETCDISPVLTQAMEALQDRSVLYKYTLDEFGTARRCAVVRGFIDALTRGGHGGTPRPIEMHSHDPYEVMRPIVL
;
A
#
# COMPACT_ATOMS: atom_id res chain seq x y z
N MET A 1 62.06 -12.26 14.41
CA MET A 1 62.00 -13.73 14.28
C MET A 1 62.16 -14.01 12.78
N ALA A 2 63.39 -14.10 12.24
CA ALA A 2 64.34 -15.23 12.34
C ALA A 2 63.64 -16.52 11.85
N GLU A 3 64.00 -17.21 10.76
CA GLU A 3 65.20 -17.24 9.91
C GLU A 3 64.79 -17.62 8.46
N ILE A 4 65.52 -17.07 7.49
CA ILE A 4 65.42 -17.38 6.05
C ILE A 4 66.67 -18.19 5.68
N LYS A 5 66.41 -19.40 5.17
CA LYS A 5 67.08 -20.09 4.06
C LYS A 5 68.62 -20.09 4.07
N VAL A 6 69.17 -21.19 4.60
CA VAL A 6 70.54 -21.67 4.35
C VAL A 6 70.47 -22.71 3.23
N GLU A 7 71.07 -22.41 2.09
CA GLU A 7 71.52 -23.42 1.13
C GLU A 7 72.83 -22.94 0.52
N THR A 8 73.90 -23.58 0.96
CA THR A 8 75.30 -23.31 0.67
C THR A 8 75.72 -23.92 -0.66
N SER A 9 76.45 -23.12 -1.43
CA SER A 9 76.98 -23.43 -2.75
C SER A 9 78.08 -24.50 -2.73
N ALA A 10 78.13 -25.25 -3.83
CA ALA A 10 79.05 -26.31 -4.14
C ALA A 10 80.52 -25.86 -4.16
N ASP A 11 81.38 -26.68 -3.56
CA ASP A 11 82.83 -26.60 -3.67
C ASP A 11 83.32 -27.83 -4.44
N SER A 12 84.14 -27.60 -5.47
CA SER A 12 84.78 -28.63 -6.30
C SER A 12 86.28 -28.52 -6.11
N PRO A 13 86.98 -29.59 -5.70
CA PRO A 13 88.41 -29.69 -5.87
C PRO A 13 88.74 -30.73 -6.96
N ALA A 14 89.43 -30.29 -8.00
CA ALA A 14 90.19 -31.15 -8.89
C ALA A 14 91.63 -30.62 -8.89
N VAL A 15 92.62 -31.45 -8.57
CA VAL A 15 93.53 -32.15 -9.50
C VAL A 15 94.70 -32.74 -8.68
N LEU A 16 95.19 -33.89 -9.13
CA LEU A 16 96.56 -34.46 -9.02
C LEU A 16 96.76 -35.61 -8.03
N HIS A 17 96.63 -36.85 -8.52
CA HIS A 17 97.80 -37.75 -8.53
C HIS A 17 97.71 -38.87 -9.57
N SER A 18 98.85 -39.03 -10.25
CA SER A 18 99.16 -39.94 -11.35
C SER A 18 99.42 -41.39 -10.88
N PRO A 19 99.50 -42.36 -11.81
CA PRO A 19 99.28 -43.78 -11.55
C PRO A 19 100.58 -44.53 -11.23
N HIS A 20 100.46 -45.62 -10.49
CA HIS A 20 101.47 -46.68 -10.55
C HIS A 20 100.81 -48.04 -10.73
N ALA A 21 101.04 -48.60 -11.92
CA ALA A 21 100.73 -49.97 -12.26
C ALA A 21 101.66 -50.92 -11.48
N SER A 22 101.12 -52.03 -11.01
CA SER A 22 101.89 -53.25 -10.77
C SER A 22 101.11 -54.44 -11.34
N THR A 23 101.66 -54.94 -12.43
CA THR A 23 101.42 -56.22 -13.11
C THR A 23 100.97 -57.36 -12.18
N GLN A 24 99.82 -57.97 -12.48
CA GLN A 24 99.42 -59.27 -11.96
C GLN A 24 99.20 -60.25 -13.13
N PRO A 25 99.63 -61.52 -12.98
CA PRO A 25 99.79 -62.48 -14.06
C PRO A 25 98.44 -62.89 -14.64
N ASN A 26 98.47 -63.15 -15.94
CA ASN A 26 97.31 -63.34 -16.80
C ASN A 26 96.66 -64.73 -16.61
N ASN A 27 96.15 -65.01 -15.40
CA ASN A 27 95.55 -66.29 -15.06
C ASN A 27 94.03 -66.24 -15.32
N PRO A 28 93.46 -67.09 -16.20
CA PRO A 28 92.03 -67.07 -16.54
C PRO A 28 91.11 -67.31 -15.34
N LEU A 29 91.59 -68.00 -14.31
CA LEU A 29 90.91 -68.14 -13.02
C LEU A 29 90.91 -66.83 -12.23
N SER A 30 92.03 -66.10 -12.18
CA SER A 30 92.09 -64.79 -11.53
C SER A 30 91.21 -63.75 -12.23
N ARG A 31 91.04 -63.81 -13.56
CA ARG A 31 90.06 -62.96 -14.26
C ARG A 31 88.61 -63.33 -13.92
N LYS A 32 88.27 -64.62 -13.82
CA LYS A 32 86.93 -65.05 -13.39
C LYS A 32 86.68 -64.70 -11.92
N LEU A 33 87.67 -64.87 -11.05
CA LEU A 33 87.61 -64.54 -9.63
C LEU A 33 87.46 -63.03 -9.43
N ASN A 34 88.28 -62.21 -10.10
CA ASN A 34 88.14 -60.76 -10.06
C ASN A 34 86.81 -60.31 -10.64
N LYS A 35 86.30 -60.92 -11.72
CA LYS A 35 84.99 -60.60 -12.27
C LYS A 35 83.83 -60.96 -11.32
N ILE A 36 83.97 -62.03 -10.54
CA ILE A 36 83.00 -62.43 -9.50
C ILE A 36 83.10 -61.51 -8.26
N LEU A 37 84.31 -61.08 -7.89
CA LEU A 37 84.55 -60.14 -6.80
C LEU A 37 84.14 -58.69 -7.17
N GLU A 38 84.21 -58.33 -8.45
CA GLU A 38 83.76 -57.04 -8.98
C GLU A 38 82.23 -56.97 -9.09
N THR A 39 81.55 -58.09 -9.30
CA THR A 39 80.10 -58.19 -9.04
C THR A 39 79.86 -58.15 -7.54
N ARG A 40 79.94 -56.95 -6.95
CA ARG A 40 79.64 -56.70 -5.54
C ARG A 40 78.14 -56.83 -5.27
N LEU A 41 77.68 -58.08 -5.20
CA LEU A 41 76.27 -58.46 -5.00
C LEU A 41 75.69 -57.93 -3.67
N ASP A 42 76.55 -57.67 -2.68
CA ASP A 42 76.13 -57.22 -1.34
C ASP A 42 75.81 -55.71 -1.26
N ASN A 43 76.28 -54.92 -2.23
CA ASN A 43 76.11 -53.46 -2.23
C ASN A 43 74.86 -53.00 -3.00
N ASP A 44 74.22 -53.88 -3.77
CA ASP A 44 73.06 -53.56 -4.58
C ASP A 44 71.78 -53.99 -3.86
N LYS A 45 71.18 -53.05 -3.14
CA LYS A 45 69.98 -53.28 -2.30
C LYS A 45 68.76 -53.67 -3.15
N GLU A 46 68.61 -53.08 -4.33
CA GLU A 46 67.52 -53.43 -5.26
C GLU A 46 67.70 -54.85 -5.80
N MET A 47 68.93 -55.22 -6.15
CA MET A 47 69.25 -56.58 -6.56
C MET A 47 69.01 -57.60 -5.43
N LEU A 48 69.36 -57.27 -4.19
CA LEU A 48 69.11 -58.12 -3.02
C LEU A 48 67.61 -58.26 -2.73
N GLU A 49 66.82 -57.22 -2.88
CA GLU A 49 65.36 -57.28 -2.74
C GLU A 49 64.70 -58.06 -3.88
N ALA A 50 65.16 -57.88 -5.12
CA ALA A 50 64.73 -58.68 -6.26
C ALA A 50 65.09 -60.17 -6.09
N LEU A 51 66.28 -60.48 -5.56
CA LEU A 51 66.69 -61.85 -5.24
C LEU A 51 65.89 -62.43 -4.06
N LYS A 52 65.56 -61.62 -3.05
CA LYS A 52 64.65 -62.03 -1.97
C LYS A 52 63.26 -62.35 -2.51
N SER A 53 62.69 -61.51 -3.38
CA SER A 53 61.38 -61.77 -3.99
C SER A 53 61.40 -63.01 -4.90
N LEU A 54 62.51 -63.23 -5.61
CA LEU A 54 62.77 -64.44 -6.41
C LEU A 54 62.86 -65.71 -5.55
N SER A 55 63.50 -65.61 -4.38
CA SER A 55 63.69 -66.73 -3.45
C SER A 55 62.39 -67.28 -2.86
N VAL A 56 61.32 -66.46 -2.82
CA VAL A 56 60.00 -66.88 -2.32
C VAL A 56 59.37 -67.96 -3.20
N PHE A 57 59.72 -68.02 -4.49
CA PHE A 57 59.12 -68.97 -5.43
C PHE A 57 60.14 -69.82 -6.20
N PHE A 58 61.41 -69.46 -6.19
CA PHE A 58 62.48 -70.24 -6.80
C PHE A 58 63.20 -71.10 -5.75
N THR A 59 62.53 -72.16 -5.29
CA THR A 59 63.01 -73.05 -4.21
C THR A 59 63.94 -74.15 -4.71
N GLU A 60 63.79 -74.60 -5.97
CA GLU A 60 64.59 -75.67 -6.56
C GLU A 60 65.37 -75.21 -7.80
N ASN A 61 66.70 -75.32 -7.74
CA ASN A 61 67.60 -74.97 -8.83
C ASN A 61 67.84 -76.17 -9.76
N SER A 62 66.93 -76.37 -10.71
CA SER A 62 67.01 -77.39 -11.75
C SER A 62 67.23 -76.76 -13.14
N LEU A 63 67.72 -77.54 -14.10
CA LEU A 63 67.87 -77.09 -15.50
C LEU A 63 66.54 -76.61 -16.11
N ARG A 64 65.42 -77.18 -15.68
CA ARG A 64 64.07 -76.83 -16.13
C ARG A 64 63.59 -75.52 -15.52
N THR A 65 63.75 -75.35 -14.21
CA THR A 65 63.35 -74.11 -13.50
C THR A 65 64.21 -72.93 -13.96
N ARG A 66 65.51 -73.11 -14.19
CA ARG A 66 66.39 -72.06 -14.72
C ARG A 66 66.05 -71.63 -16.15
N ARG A 67 65.59 -72.56 -17.01
CA ARG A 67 65.10 -72.24 -18.37
C ARG A 67 63.77 -71.51 -18.37
N ASN A 68 62.90 -71.78 -17.40
CA ASN A 68 61.55 -71.21 -17.31
C ASN A 68 61.46 -69.96 -16.44
N LEU A 69 62.49 -69.65 -15.65
CA LEU A 69 62.53 -68.55 -14.67
C LEU A 69 62.08 -67.20 -15.22
N ARG A 70 62.53 -66.83 -16.42
CA ARG A 70 62.11 -65.59 -17.07
C ARG A 70 60.61 -65.58 -17.35
N GLY A 71 60.07 -66.67 -17.88
CA GLY A 71 58.65 -66.81 -18.14
C GLY A 71 57.81 -66.85 -16.86
N ASP A 72 58.35 -67.40 -15.76
CA ASP A 72 57.68 -67.41 -14.46
C ASP A 72 57.65 -66.02 -13.82
N ILE A 73 58.75 -65.25 -13.90
CA ILE A 73 58.81 -63.85 -13.48
C ILE A 73 57.85 -63.00 -14.31
N GLU A 74 57.87 -63.15 -15.64
CA GLU A 74 56.98 -62.41 -16.54
C GLU A 74 55.50 -62.73 -16.27
N ARG A 75 55.15 -64.01 -16.07
CA ARG A 75 53.79 -64.42 -15.67
C ARG A 75 53.36 -63.83 -14.34
N ARG A 76 54.24 -63.81 -13.34
CA ARG A 76 53.93 -63.24 -12.02
C ARG A 76 53.79 -61.72 -12.09
N SER A 77 54.66 -61.04 -12.83
CA SER A 77 54.57 -59.61 -13.09
C SER A 77 53.26 -59.25 -13.79
N LEU A 78 52.88 -60.02 -14.81
CA LEU A 78 51.58 -59.89 -15.47
C LEU A 78 50.43 -60.07 -14.48
N SER A 79 50.45 -61.12 -13.65
CA SER A 79 49.42 -61.37 -12.64
C SER A 79 49.28 -60.23 -11.62
N ILE A 80 50.38 -59.66 -11.15
CA ILE A 80 50.37 -58.53 -10.20
C ILE A 80 49.82 -57.27 -10.89
N ASN A 81 50.23 -57.00 -12.13
CA ASN A 81 49.72 -55.86 -12.88
C ASN A 81 48.23 -56.01 -13.21
N GLU A 82 47.75 -57.21 -13.51
CA GLU A 82 46.32 -57.50 -13.71
C GLU A 82 45.52 -57.34 -12.42
N GLU A 83 46.07 -57.74 -11.27
CA GLU A 83 45.46 -57.54 -9.96
C GLU A 83 45.41 -56.06 -9.60
N PHE A 84 46.50 -55.33 -9.80
CA PHE A 84 46.56 -53.88 -9.58
C PHE A 84 45.56 -53.14 -10.48
N ALA A 85 45.52 -53.46 -11.77
CA ALA A 85 44.58 -52.85 -12.71
C ALA A 85 43.13 -53.12 -12.32
N ARG A 86 42.83 -54.29 -11.77
CA ARG A 86 41.50 -54.65 -11.29
C ARG A 86 41.10 -53.86 -10.05
N LEU A 87 41.97 -53.81 -9.04
CA LEU A 87 41.71 -53.05 -7.81
C LEU A 87 41.61 -51.54 -8.09
N PHE A 88 42.48 -51.02 -8.95
CA PHE A 88 42.48 -49.61 -9.30
C PHE A 88 41.26 -49.22 -10.15
N LYS A 89 40.71 -50.16 -10.93
CA LYS A 89 39.48 -49.96 -11.69
C LYS A 89 38.29 -49.69 -10.77
N GLU A 90 38.13 -50.45 -9.69
CA GLU A 90 37.05 -50.24 -8.71
C GLU A 90 37.15 -48.84 -8.07
N VAL A 91 38.35 -48.42 -7.68
CA VAL A 91 38.59 -47.09 -7.10
C VAL A 91 38.31 -45.97 -8.13
N LYS A 92 38.70 -46.19 -9.39
CA LYS A 92 38.41 -45.25 -10.48
C LYS A 92 36.89 -45.09 -10.68
N GLU A 93 36.15 -46.19 -10.70
CA GLU A 93 34.70 -46.19 -10.90
C GLU A 93 33.99 -45.45 -9.76
N GLU A 94 34.37 -45.69 -8.50
CA GLU A 94 33.85 -44.94 -7.35
C GLU A 94 34.21 -43.44 -7.42
N LEU A 95 35.44 -43.09 -7.80
CA LEU A 95 35.85 -41.69 -7.92
C LEU A 95 35.14 -40.97 -9.08
N GLU A 96 34.91 -41.66 -10.19
CA GLU A 96 34.11 -41.15 -11.31
C GLU A 96 32.66 -40.91 -10.88
N GLY A 97 32.07 -41.82 -10.09
CA GLY A 97 30.74 -41.62 -9.51
C GLY A 97 30.67 -40.39 -8.60
N VAL A 98 31.63 -40.21 -7.69
CA VAL A 98 31.70 -39.00 -6.84
C VAL A 98 31.89 -37.73 -7.68
N HIS A 99 32.67 -37.79 -8.76
CA HIS A 99 32.83 -36.65 -9.65
C HIS A 99 31.53 -36.29 -10.35
N GLU A 100 30.78 -37.28 -10.83
CA GLU A 100 29.46 -37.11 -11.44
C GLU A 100 28.47 -36.49 -10.44
N ASP A 101 28.39 -37.01 -9.22
CA ASP A 101 27.54 -36.47 -8.15
C ASP A 101 27.87 -34.99 -7.83
N VAL A 102 29.16 -34.63 -7.79
CA VAL A 102 29.58 -33.24 -7.57
C VAL A 102 29.21 -32.34 -8.74
N GLN A 103 29.34 -32.84 -9.97
CA GLN A 103 28.97 -32.11 -11.18
C GLN A 103 27.45 -31.88 -11.24
N ASP A 104 26.65 -32.89 -10.88
CA ASP A 104 25.20 -32.81 -10.78
C ASP A 104 24.78 -31.82 -9.69
N MET A 105 25.42 -31.87 -8.52
CA MET A 105 25.19 -30.91 -7.45
C MET A 105 25.52 -29.47 -7.87
N SER A 106 26.63 -29.26 -8.57
CA SER A 106 26.99 -27.94 -9.10
C SER A 106 25.93 -27.42 -10.06
N THR A 107 25.48 -28.28 -10.98
CA THR A 107 24.44 -27.95 -11.96
C THR A 107 23.12 -27.61 -11.25
N CYS A 108 22.72 -28.39 -10.25
CA CYS A 108 21.53 -28.12 -9.45
C CYS A 108 21.63 -26.79 -8.69
N CYS A 109 22.79 -26.47 -8.11
CA CYS A 109 23.02 -25.20 -7.43
C CYS A 109 22.91 -24.01 -8.39
N ASP A 110 23.44 -24.13 -9.61
CA ASP A 110 23.35 -23.10 -10.63
C ASP A 110 21.90 -22.89 -11.10
N GLU A 111 21.16 -23.98 -11.34
CA GLU A 111 19.74 -23.91 -11.68
C GLU A 111 18.91 -23.25 -10.58
N MET A 112 19.13 -23.65 -9.32
CA MET A 112 18.42 -23.09 -8.18
C MET A 112 18.74 -21.59 -8.01
N THR A 113 20.00 -21.21 -8.19
CA THR A 113 20.45 -19.82 -8.15
C THR A 113 19.79 -18.99 -9.26
N ASN A 114 19.71 -19.53 -10.47
CA ASN A 114 19.07 -18.85 -11.61
C ASN A 114 17.57 -18.71 -11.39
N ARG A 115 16.89 -19.74 -10.88
CA ARG A 115 15.47 -19.66 -10.49
C ARG A 115 15.23 -18.62 -9.40
N LEU A 116 16.11 -18.56 -8.40
CA LEU A 116 16.02 -17.58 -7.31
C LEU A 116 16.20 -16.15 -7.83
N LYS A 117 17.16 -15.92 -8.73
CA LYS A 117 17.36 -14.61 -9.38
C LYS A 117 16.13 -14.20 -10.19
N ALA A 118 15.60 -15.09 -11.03
CA ALA A 118 14.40 -14.81 -11.82
C ALA A 118 13.18 -14.49 -10.94
N ALA A 119 12.96 -15.27 -9.88
CA ALA A 119 11.89 -15.02 -8.92
C ALA A 119 12.08 -13.69 -8.17
N LYS A 120 13.32 -13.34 -7.81
CA LYS A 120 13.65 -12.05 -7.17
C LYS A 120 13.33 -10.88 -8.11
N ASP A 121 13.74 -10.96 -9.37
CA ASP A 121 13.51 -9.88 -10.36
C ASP A 121 12.02 -9.70 -10.65
N GLN A 122 11.28 -10.80 -10.78
CA GLN A 122 9.82 -10.75 -10.95
C GLN A 122 9.12 -10.15 -9.72
N THR A 123 9.56 -10.54 -8.52
CA THR A 123 9.02 -10.00 -7.26
C THR A 123 9.34 -8.51 -7.12
N GLN A 124 10.54 -8.08 -7.53
CA GLN A 124 10.96 -6.68 -7.53
C GLN A 124 10.04 -5.84 -8.42
N ASP A 125 9.77 -6.28 -9.66
CA ASP A 125 8.86 -5.58 -10.58
C ASP A 125 7.44 -5.49 -10.01
N LEU A 126 6.95 -6.59 -9.41
CA LEU A 126 5.64 -6.61 -8.76
C LEU A 126 5.59 -5.65 -7.56
N ILE A 127 6.63 -5.58 -6.73
CA ILE A 127 6.72 -4.62 -5.61
C ILE A 127 6.69 -3.18 -6.13
N VAL A 128 7.41 -2.87 -7.20
CA VAL A 128 7.42 -1.52 -7.79
C VAL A 128 6.04 -1.15 -8.32
N LYS A 129 5.38 -2.05 -9.05
CA LYS A 129 4.01 -1.85 -9.55
C LYS A 129 3.00 -1.66 -8.42
N THR A 130 3.07 -2.50 -7.38
CA THR A 130 2.19 -2.41 -6.21
C THR A 130 2.39 -1.08 -5.47
N ASN A 131 3.63 -0.64 -5.24
CA ASN A 131 3.90 0.65 -4.59
C ASN A 131 3.37 1.83 -5.43
N LYS A 132 3.54 1.78 -6.76
CA LYS A 132 3.00 2.81 -7.65
C LYS A 132 1.46 2.87 -7.56
N LEU A 133 0.80 1.71 -7.65
CA LEU A 133 -0.65 1.62 -7.54
C LEU A 133 -1.15 2.08 -6.17
N GLN A 134 -0.45 1.74 -5.09
CA GLN A 134 -0.79 2.18 -3.73
C GLN A 134 -0.68 3.70 -3.59
N GLY A 135 0.36 4.31 -4.15
CA GLY A 135 0.49 5.77 -4.19
C GLY A 135 -0.60 6.45 -5.02
N GLU A 136 -0.96 5.88 -6.18
CA GLU A 136 -2.07 6.38 -6.99
C GLU A 136 -3.42 6.24 -6.30
N ASN A 137 -3.65 5.11 -5.61
CA ASN A 137 -4.87 4.86 -4.84
C ASN A 137 -5.00 5.87 -3.70
N HIS A 138 -3.94 6.09 -2.91
CA HIS A 138 -3.95 7.09 -1.84
C HIS A 138 -4.24 8.51 -2.36
N ARG A 139 -3.67 8.88 -3.52
CA ARG A 139 -3.97 10.17 -4.16
C ARG A 139 -5.43 10.26 -4.61
N LEU A 140 -6.01 9.18 -5.12
CA LEU A 140 -7.42 9.12 -5.51
C LEU A 140 -8.35 9.20 -4.30
N GLU A 141 -8.03 8.49 -3.21
CA GLU A 141 -8.77 8.57 -1.94
C GLU A 141 -8.77 10.00 -1.40
N LEU A 142 -7.60 10.67 -1.37
CA LEU A 142 -7.54 12.06 -0.91
C LEU A 142 -8.38 12.98 -1.79
N ARG A 143 -8.32 12.82 -3.12
CA ARG A 143 -9.16 13.59 -4.04
C ARG A 143 -10.65 13.31 -3.85
N ALA A 144 -11.03 12.06 -3.61
CA ALA A 144 -12.41 11.68 -3.34
C ALA A 144 -12.90 12.29 -2.02
N GLN A 145 -12.09 12.27 -0.96
CA GLN A 145 -12.42 12.91 0.31
C GLN A 145 -12.59 14.43 0.17
N VAL A 146 -11.70 15.09 -0.58
CA VAL A 146 -11.81 16.53 -0.87
C VAL A 146 -13.06 16.83 -1.70
N ALA A 147 -13.35 16.00 -2.72
CA ALA A 147 -14.56 16.14 -3.52
C ALA A 147 -15.82 15.95 -2.67
N GLN A 148 -15.85 14.95 -1.80
CA GLN A 148 -16.98 14.71 -0.89
C GLN A 148 -17.17 15.89 0.07
N ALA A 149 -16.10 16.36 0.72
CA ALA A 149 -16.17 17.53 1.59
C ALA A 149 -16.61 18.79 0.84
N PHE A 150 -16.23 18.93 -0.43
CA PHE A 150 -16.71 20.01 -1.29
C PHE A 150 -18.21 19.89 -1.58
N LEU A 151 -18.70 18.69 -1.92
CA LEU A 151 -20.12 18.44 -2.15
C LEU A 151 -20.94 18.68 -0.88
N ASP A 152 -20.51 18.13 0.26
CA ASP A 152 -21.18 18.32 1.54
C ASP A 152 -21.24 19.80 1.95
N LYS A 153 -20.21 20.58 1.60
CA LYS A 153 -20.14 22.01 1.94
C LYS A 153 -20.97 22.88 0.99
N PHE A 154 -20.99 22.60 -0.31
CA PHE A 154 -21.54 23.49 -1.33
C PHE A 154 -22.80 22.98 -2.04
N GLN A 155 -23.23 21.75 -1.80
CA GLN A 155 -24.52 21.23 -2.23
C GLN A 155 -25.48 21.10 -1.05
N LEU A 156 -26.75 21.36 -1.31
CA LEU A 156 -27.83 21.03 -0.38
C LEU A 156 -28.12 19.54 -0.47
N SER A 157 -28.49 18.95 0.66
CA SER A 157 -29.06 17.60 0.67
C SER A 157 -30.40 17.58 -0.09
N ASN A 158 -30.75 16.43 -0.65
CA ASN A 158 -32.00 16.27 -1.37
C ASN A 158 -33.23 16.58 -0.49
N GLU A 159 -33.14 16.30 0.82
CA GLU A 159 -34.19 16.63 1.78
C GLU A 159 -34.37 18.14 1.95
N GLU A 160 -33.28 18.89 2.10
CA GLU A 160 -33.31 20.35 2.18
C GLU A 160 -33.89 20.94 0.89
N LEU A 161 -33.47 20.42 -0.27
CA LEU A 161 -33.98 20.88 -1.57
C LEU A 161 -35.47 20.56 -1.73
N SER A 162 -35.94 19.39 -1.28
CA SER A 162 -37.37 19.04 -1.26
C SER A 162 -38.18 19.94 -0.33
N THR A 163 -37.62 20.37 0.81
CA THR A 163 -38.33 21.32 1.69
C THR A 163 -38.44 22.72 1.10
N LEU A 164 -37.41 23.19 0.38
CA LEU A 164 -37.40 24.52 -0.26
C LEU A 164 -38.14 24.56 -1.60
N ARG A 165 -38.20 23.43 -2.33
CA ARG A 165 -39.00 23.27 -3.56
C ARG A 165 -40.35 22.60 -3.30
N GLY A 166 -40.82 22.60 -2.06
CA GLY A 166 -42.12 22.05 -1.72
C GLY A 166 -43.26 22.70 -2.53
N PRO A 167 -44.43 22.05 -2.65
CA PRO A 167 -45.59 22.65 -3.28
C PRO A 167 -45.91 24.01 -2.65
N ARG A 168 -46.45 24.94 -3.45
CA ARG A 168 -46.62 26.37 -3.09
C ARG A 168 -47.41 26.63 -1.79
N ASP A 169 -48.17 25.64 -1.30
CA ASP A 169 -48.97 25.69 -0.06
C ASP A 169 -48.44 24.74 1.05
N ALA A 170 -47.20 24.26 0.95
CA ALA A 170 -46.63 23.42 2.01
C ALA A 170 -46.50 24.21 3.33
N PRO A 171 -46.82 23.59 4.49
CA PRO A 171 -46.71 24.27 5.78
C PRO A 171 -45.24 24.59 6.08
N ILE A 172 -44.98 25.85 6.42
CA ILE A 172 -43.64 26.30 6.82
C ILE A 172 -43.30 25.67 8.17
N THR A 173 -42.35 24.76 8.14
CA THR A 173 -41.86 24.01 9.31
C THR A 173 -40.49 24.54 9.71
N GLU A 174 -40.03 24.28 10.94
CA GLU A 174 -38.68 24.64 11.40
C GLU A 174 -37.55 24.19 10.44
N ASN A 175 -37.75 23.06 9.76
CA ASN A 175 -36.82 22.55 8.75
C ASN A 175 -36.63 23.50 7.55
N PHE A 176 -37.67 24.25 7.18
CA PHE A 176 -37.59 25.27 6.13
C PHE A 176 -36.63 26.39 6.52
N PHE A 177 -36.71 26.88 7.77
CA PHE A 177 -35.80 27.92 8.27
C PHE A 177 -34.36 27.43 8.39
N LYS A 178 -34.16 26.16 8.80
CA LYS A 178 -32.84 25.52 8.81
C LYS A 178 -32.25 25.42 7.40
N ALA A 179 -33.03 24.96 6.43
CA ALA A 179 -32.61 24.89 5.03
C ALA A 179 -32.33 26.29 4.44
N LEU A 180 -33.16 27.30 4.74
CA LEU A 180 -32.94 28.68 4.29
C LEU A 180 -31.67 29.28 4.89
N SER A 181 -31.39 29.03 6.18
CA SER A 181 -30.14 29.42 6.82
C SER A 181 -28.94 28.75 6.14
N ARG A 182 -29.05 27.45 5.83
CA ARG A 182 -28.02 26.69 5.11
C ARG A 182 -27.73 27.30 3.73
N VAL A 183 -28.76 27.64 2.93
CA VAL A 183 -28.59 28.32 1.63
C VAL A 183 -27.81 29.61 1.76
N LYS A 184 -28.11 30.44 2.77
CA LYS A 184 -27.37 31.69 3.02
C LYS A 184 -25.91 31.44 3.35
N HIS A 185 -25.62 30.47 4.22
CA HIS A 185 -24.25 30.12 4.58
C HIS A 185 -23.47 29.62 3.35
N ILE A 186 -24.09 28.79 2.51
CA ILE A 186 -23.47 28.34 1.25
C ILE A 186 -23.23 29.54 0.33
N HIS A 187 -24.20 30.43 0.16
CA HIS A 187 -24.07 31.63 -0.66
C HIS A 187 -22.93 32.56 -0.18
N GLU A 188 -22.68 32.64 1.13
CA GLU A 188 -21.53 33.35 1.70
C GLU A 188 -20.21 32.62 1.50
N ASP A 189 -20.16 31.31 1.76
CA ASP A 189 -18.97 30.47 1.59
C ASP A 189 -18.50 30.44 0.12
N VAL A 190 -19.42 30.50 -0.84
CA VAL A 190 -19.09 30.53 -2.28
C VAL A 190 -18.31 31.80 -2.65
N LYS A 191 -18.42 32.90 -1.88
CA LYS A 191 -17.57 34.10 -2.09
C LYS A 191 -16.08 33.77 -1.93
N ILE A 192 -15.73 32.76 -1.13
CA ILE A 192 -14.35 32.28 -0.98
C ILE A 192 -13.89 31.56 -2.25
N LEU A 193 -14.76 30.77 -2.88
CA LEU A 193 -14.48 30.10 -4.15
C LEU A 193 -14.26 31.12 -5.28
N LEU A 194 -15.01 32.22 -5.31
CA LEU A 194 -14.85 33.29 -6.30
C LEU A 194 -13.52 34.04 -6.20
N ARG A 195 -12.91 34.08 -5.00
CA ARG A 195 -11.56 34.64 -4.80
C ARG A 195 -10.44 33.70 -5.26
N THR A 196 -10.79 32.45 -5.56
CA THR A 196 -9.86 31.41 -5.97
C THR A 196 -9.94 31.19 -7.49
N ASN A 197 -9.04 30.36 -8.03
CA ASN A 197 -8.92 30.10 -9.47
C ASN A 197 -10.13 29.38 -10.13
N GLN A 198 -11.13 28.93 -9.34
CA GLN A 198 -12.29 28.17 -9.81
C GLN A 198 -13.56 29.04 -9.84
N GLN A 199 -13.52 30.11 -10.63
CA GLN A 199 -14.59 31.12 -10.64
C GLN A 199 -15.88 30.63 -11.29
N THR A 200 -15.81 29.83 -12.37
CA THR A 200 -17.01 29.37 -13.11
C THR A 200 -17.93 28.52 -12.23
N ALA A 201 -17.40 27.50 -11.56
CA ALA A 201 -18.18 26.66 -10.66
C ALA A 201 -18.72 27.46 -9.45
N GLY A 202 -17.92 28.40 -8.93
CA GLY A 202 -18.39 29.31 -7.89
C GLY A 202 -19.57 30.18 -8.35
N LEU A 203 -19.53 30.69 -9.57
CA LEU A 203 -20.63 31.50 -10.14
C LEU A 203 -21.89 30.67 -10.34
N GLU A 204 -21.78 29.45 -10.88
CA GLU A 204 -22.93 28.56 -11.06
C GLU A 204 -23.60 28.19 -9.74
N ILE A 205 -22.82 27.83 -8.71
CA ILE A 205 -23.36 27.53 -7.38
C ILE A 205 -24.00 28.78 -6.77
N MET A 206 -23.35 29.94 -6.89
CA MET A 206 -23.90 31.21 -6.39
C MET A 206 -25.25 31.55 -7.04
N GLU A 207 -25.35 31.42 -8.36
CA GLU A 207 -26.60 31.64 -9.10
C GLU A 207 -27.70 30.67 -8.64
N GLN A 208 -27.39 29.38 -8.54
CA GLN A 208 -28.35 28.38 -8.06
C GLN A 208 -28.85 28.69 -6.64
N MET A 209 -27.94 29.06 -5.72
CA MET A 209 -28.31 29.43 -4.36
C MET A 209 -29.12 30.72 -4.31
N ALA A 210 -28.80 31.71 -5.16
CA ALA A 210 -29.57 32.95 -5.24
C ALA A 210 -31.00 32.69 -5.73
N VAL A 211 -31.19 31.84 -6.73
CA VAL A 211 -32.52 31.45 -7.23
C VAL A 211 -33.31 30.69 -6.16
N LEU A 212 -32.67 29.75 -5.46
CA LEU A 212 -33.31 29.03 -4.34
C LEU A 212 -33.69 29.98 -3.21
N GLN A 213 -32.81 30.92 -2.86
CA GLN A 213 -33.06 31.92 -1.83
C GLN A 213 -34.25 32.81 -2.21
N GLU A 214 -34.31 33.31 -3.45
CA GLU A 214 -35.42 34.15 -3.92
C GLU A 214 -36.75 33.39 -3.91
N THR A 215 -36.78 32.16 -4.42
CA THR A 215 -37.97 31.30 -4.42
C THR A 215 -38.46 31.02 -2.99
N SER A 216 -37.52 30.77 -2.07
CA SER A 216 -37.83 30.51 -0.67
C SER A 216 -38.40 31.76 0.02
N TYR A 217 -37.84 32.94 -0.25
CA TYR A 217 -38.38 34.19 0.28
C TYR A 217 -39.75 34.54 -0.28
N GLU A 218 -40.00 34.25 -1.56
CA GLU A 218 -41.33 34.43 -2.15
C GLU A 218 -42.37 33.51 -1.49
N GLN A 219 -42.03 32.24 -1.25
CA GLN A 219 -42.90 31.30 -0.55
C GLN A 219 -43.15 31.75 0.90
N LEU A 220 -42.10 32.15 1.62
CA LEU A 220 -42.21 32.66 2.99
C LEU A 220 -43.09 33.91 3.06
N TYR A 221 -42.92 34.83 2.12
CA TYR A 221 -43.71 36.04 2.01
C TYR A 221 -45.20 35.74 1.77
N ARG A 222 -45.52 34.86 0.80
CA ARG A 222 -46.91 34.48 0.51
C ARG A 222 -47.59 33.79 1.68
N TRP A 223 -46.88 32.86 2.33
CA TRP A 223 -47.38 32.19 3.52
C TRP A 223 -47.62 33.19 4.65
N ALA A 224 -46.64 34.07 4.94
CA ALA A 224 -46.78 35.07 5.99
C ALA A 224 -47.94 36.04 5.73
N GLN A 225 -48.17 36.43 4.46
CA GLN A 225 -49.35 37.23 4.09
C GLN A 225 -50.66 36.48 4.32
N ASN A 226 -50.74 35.19 3.95
CA ASN A 226 -51.94 34.39 4.18
C ASN A 226 -52.26 34.26 5.67
N GLU A 227 -51.25 33.97 6.49
CA GLU A 227 -51.39 33.93 7.95
C GLU A 227 -51.82 35.29 8.50
N CYS A 228 -51.23 36.39 8.03
CA CYS A 228 -51.62 37.74 8.46
C CYS A 228 -53.08 38.07 8.11
N ARG A 229 -53.57 37.64 6.94
CA ARG A 229 -54.99 37.77 6.57
C ARG A 229 -55.92 36.95 7.47
N GLY A 230 -55.45 35.79 7.93
CA GLY A 230 -56.15 34.96 8.90
C GLY A 230 -56.38 35.62 10.25
N LEU A 231 -55.54 36.59 10.65
CA LEU A 231 -55.59 37.31 11.94
C LEU A 231 -56.69 38.39 12.02
N THR A 232 -57.83 38.13 11.36
CA THR A 232 -59.01 39.01 11.36
C THR A 232 -59.89 38.81 12.62
N GLN A 233 -59.53 37.87 13.50
CA GLN A 233 -60.23 37.64 14.77
C GLN A 233 -59.87 38.72 15.80
N GLU A 234 -60.76 38.96 16.78
CA GLU A 234 -60.52 39.96 17.84
C GLU A 234 -59.28 39.62 18.67
N THR A 235 -59.14 38.34 19.06
CA THR A 235 -57.93 37.79 19.68
C THR A 235 -56.81 37.62 18.65
N CYS A 236 -55.66 38.23 18.91
CA CYS A 236 -54.49 38.13 18.05
C CYS A 236 -53.53 37.05 18.58
N ASP A 237 -53.75 35.81 18.16
CA ASP A 237 -52.84 34.71 18.48
C ASP A 237 -51.75 34.61 17.42
N ILE A 238 -50.59 35.20 17.73
CA ILE A 238 -49.42 35.18 16.84
C ILE A 238 -48.72 33.83 17.00
N SER A 239 -48.71 33.02 15.94
CA SER A 239 -47.97 31.77 15.91
C SER A 239 -46.45 32.01 16.06
N PRO A 240 -45.70 31.17 16.80
CA PRO A 240 -44.25 31.28 16.89
C PRO A 240 -43.57 31.16 15.50
N VAL A 241 -44.16 30.37 14.60
CA VAL A 241 -43.69 30.23 13.20
C VAL A 241 -43.84 31.55 12.43
N LEU A 242 -44.92 32.30 12.68
CA LEU A 242 -45.12 33.61 12.07
C LEU A 242 -44.11 34.63 12.59
N THR A 243 -43.77 34.58 13.89
CA THR A 243 -42.72 35.42 14.47
C THR A 243 -41.36 35.14 13.82
N GLN A 244 -41.01 33.86 13.68
CA GLN A 244 -39.77 33.44 13.01
C GLN A 244 -39.76 33.79 11.51
N ALA A 245 -40.91 33.72 10.83
CA ALA A 245 -41.06 34.16 9.45
C ALA A 245 -40.83 35.67 9.30
N MET A 246 -41.41 36.46 10.21
CA MET A 246 -41.25 37.91 10.24
C MET A 246 -39.80 38.31 10.52
N GLU A 247 -39.11 37.62 11.42
CA GLU A 247 -37.68 37.79 11.68
C GLU A 247 -36.84 37.48 10.44
N ALA A 248 -37.05 36.32 9.81
CA ALA A 248 -36.33 35.93 8.60
C ALA A 248 -36.58 36.89 7.41
N LEU A 249 -37.78 37.47 7.29
CA LEU A 249 -38.12 38.45 6.27
C LEU A 249 -37.41 39.80 6.45
N GLN A 250 -36.89 40.13 7.64
CA GLN A 250 -36.17 41.41 7.87
C GLN A 250 -34.94 41.56 6.96
N ASP A 251 -34.33 40.45 6.56
CA ASP A 251 -33.22 40.42 5.59
C ASP A 251 -33.61 41.00 4.22
N ARG A 252 -34.92 41.06 3.92
CA ARG A 252 -35.52 41.66 2.72
C ARG A 252 -36.50 42.74 3.14
N SER A 253 -35.97 43.93 3.46
CA SER A 253 -36.73 45.09 3.96
C SER A 253 -38.00 45.43 3.16
N VAL A 254 -37.96 45.26 1.84
CA VAL A 254 -39.12 45.51 0.96
C VAL A 254 -40.23 44.49 1.20
N LEU A 255 -39.92 43.19 1.25
CA LEU A 255 -40.91 42.14 1.50
C LEU A 255 -41.48 42.26 2.92
N TYR A 256 -40.60 42.50 3.90
CA TYR A 256 -40.99 42.72 5.28
C TYR A 256 -42.00 43.87 5.43
N LYS A 257 -41.76 45.01 4.76
CA LYS A 257 -42.67 46.15 4.78
C LYS A 257 -44.06 45.78 4.21
N TYR A 258 -44.12 45.10 3.08
CA TYR A 258 -45.39 44.67 2.51
C TYR A 258 -46.15 43.67 3.39
N THR A 259 -45.44 42.76 4.07
CA THR A 259 -46.08 41.85 5.03
C THR A 259 -46.60 42.60 6.26
N LEU A 260 -45.87 43.61 6.76
CA LEU A 260 -46.32 44.49 7.85
C LEU A 260 -47.55 45.32 7.47
N ASP A 261 -47.59 45.87 6.26
CA ASP A 261 -48.73 46.64 5.76
C ASP A 261 -49.99 45.75 5.66
N GLU A 262 -49.83 44.49 5.23
CA GLU A 262 -50.91 43.50 5.19
C GLU A 262 -51.39 43.13 6.60
N PHE A 263 -50.47 42.88 7.54
CA PHE A 263 -50.78 42.64 8.94
C PHE A 263 -51.55 43.81 9.56
N GLY A 264 -51.06 45.05 9.35
CA GLY A 264 -51.73 46.26 9.83
C GLY A 264 -53.12 46.45 9.20
N THR A 265 -53.30 46.04 7.94
CA THR A 265 -54.60 46.06 7.27
C THR A 265 -55.56 45.02 7.85
N ALA A 266 -55.11 43.78 8.08
CA ALA A 266 -55.92 42.74 8.71
C ALA A 266 -56.36 43.13 10.13
N ARG A 267 -55.45 43.70 10.94
CA ARG A 267 -55.78 44.19 12.29
C ARG A 267 -56.75 45.38 12.27
N ARG A 268 -56.57 46.34 11.35
CA ARG A 268 -57.55 47.44 11.17
C ARG A 268 -58.93 46.90 10.80
N CYS A 269 -59.00 45.96 9.85
CA CYS A 269 -60.26 45.32 9.48
C CYS A 269 -60.92 44.57 10.64
N ALA A 270 -60.14 43.84 11.45
CA ALA A 270 -60.62 43.15 12.65
C ALA A 270 -61.23 44.13 13.67
N VAL A 271 -60.50 45.22 13.99
CA VAL A 271 -60.97 46.24 14.94
C VAL A 271 -62.21 46.96 14.44
N VAL A 272 -62.25 47.35 13.16
CA VAL A 272 -63.42 48.01 12.58
C VAL A 272 -64.63 47.07 12.57
N ARG A 273 -64.43 45.80 12.22
CA ARG A 273 -65.50 44.80 12.28
C ARG A 273 -65.99 44.58 13.71
N GLY A 274 -65.09 44.39 14.68
CA GLY A 274 -65.45 44.26 16.09
C GLY A 274 -66.19 45.49 16.63
N PHE A 275 -65.76 46.70 16.23
CA PHE A 275 -66.48 47.92 16.56
C PHE A 275 -67.89 47.97 15.95
N ILE A 276 -68.04 47.62 14.66
CA ILE A 276 -69.36 47.55 14.01
C ILE A 276 -70.25 46.48 14.67
N ASP A 277 -69.69 45.31 14.98
CA ASP A 277 -70.41 44.24 15.66
C ASP A 277 -70.84 44.67 17.06
N ALA A 278 -69.98 45.36 17.83
CA ALA A 278 -70.34 45.95 19.12
C ALA A 278 -71.42 47.04 19.00
N LEU A 279 -71.36 47.88 17.96
CA LEU A 279 -72.37 48.91 17.70
C LEU A 279 -73.74 48.32 17.32
N THR A 280 -73.77 47.29 16.47
CA THR A 280 -74.99 46.82 15.79
C THR A 280 -75.57 45.52 16.36
N ARG A 281 -74.74 44.62 16.91
CA ARG A 281 -75.12 43.29 17.40
C ARG A 281 -74.87 43.12 18.90
N GLY A 282 -73.97 43.92 19.48
CA GLY A 282 -73.52 43.76 20.86
C GLY A 282 -72.48 42.65 20.99
N GLY A 283 -72.14 42.26 22.23
CA GLY A 283 -71.19 41.18 22.49
C GLY A 283 -71.72 39.78 22.15
N HIS A 284 -70.85 38.78 22.25
CA HIS A 284 -71.14 37.37 21.97
C HIS A 284 -72.47 36.91 22.61
N GLY A 285 -73.47 36.55 21.79
CA GLY A 285 -74.80 36.14 22.28
C GLY A 285 -75.78 37.28 22.57
N GLY A 286 -75.53 38.50 22.08
CA GLY A 286 -76.42 39.66 22.26
C GLY A 286 -76.28 40.35 23.63
N THR A 287 -75.22 40.00 24.37
CA THR A 287 -74.87 40.62 25.65
C THR A 287 -73.36 40.93 25.69
N PRO A 288 -72.94 42.17 26.01
CA PRO A 288 -73.76 43.38 26.21
C PRO A 288 -74.56 43.76 24.95
N ARG A 289 -75.71 44.42 25.14
CA ARG A 289 -76.59 44.85 24.04
C ARG A 289 -75.88 45.85 23.11
N PRO A 290 -76.31 45.98 21.84
CA PRO A 290 -75.73 46.93 20.89
C PRO A 290 -75.60 48.33 21.48
N ILE A 291 -74.45 48.98 21.28
CA ILE A 291 -74.18 50.33 21.81
C ILE A 291 -75.15 51.35 21.22
N GLU A 292 -75.59 51.15 19.97
CA GLU A 292 -76.57 52.00 19.29
C GLU A 292 -77.91 52.11 20.05
N MET A 293 -78.30 51.06 20.79
CA MET A 293 -79.53 51.05 21.60
C MET A 293 -79.47 51.97 22.83
N HIS A 294 -78.27 52.32 23.29
CA HIS A 294 -78.04 53.19 24.46
C HIS A 294 -77.65 54.61 24.06
N SER A 295 -77.67 54.95 22.77
CA SER A 295 -77.26 56.25 22.22
C SER A 295 -78.03 57.46 22.78
N HIS A 296 -79.15 57.23 23.46
CA HIS A 296 -79.97 58.25 24.11
C HIS A 296 -79.53 58.61 25.55
N ASP A 297 -78.63 57.84 26.18
CA ASP A 297 -78.08 58.13 27.52
C ASP A 297 -76.53 58.19 27.49
N PRO A 298 -75.90 59.37 27.70
CA PRO A 298 -74.46 59.54 27.61
C PRO A 298 -73.65 58.74 28.65
N TYR A 299 -74.24 58.28 29.76
CA TYR A 299 -73.54 57.49 30.77
C TYR A 299 -73.44 56.00 30.44
N GLU A 300 -74.38 55.43 29.67
CA GLU A 300 -74.37 54.00 29.31
C GLU A 300 -73.54 53.69 28.05
N VAL A 301 -73.39 54.64 27.12
CA VAL A 301 -72.58 54.48 25.88
C VAL A 301 -71.09 54.31 26.16
N MET A 302 -70.57 54.85 27.26
CA MET A 302 -69.14 54.83 27.58
C MET A 302 -68.67 53.51 28.24
N ARG A 303 -69.58 52.72 28.83
CA ARG A 303 -69.25 51.45 29.51
C ARG A 303 -68.59 50.38 28.62
N PRO A 304 -69.06 50.11 27.39
CA PRO A 304 -68.50 49.06 26.54
C PRO A 304 -67.23 49.45 25.77
N ILE A 305 -66.73 50.69 25.87
CA ILE A 305 -65.53 51.17 25.16
C ILE A 305 -64.24 50.97 26.00
N VAL A 306 -64.36 50.59 27.28
CA VAL A 306 -63.24 50.55 28.26
C VAL A 306 -62.85 49.11 28.69
N LEU A 307 -63.30 48.08 27.96
CA LEU A 307 -62.87 46.69 28.13
C LEU A 307 -62.29 46.17 26.81
#